data_AF-A0A662VDG6-F1
#
_entry.id   AF-A0A662VDG6-F1
#
_cell.length_a   1.000
_cell.length_b   1.000
_cell.length_c   1.000
_cell.angle_alpha   90.00
_cell.angle_beta   90.00
_cell.angle_gamma   90.00
#
_symmetry.space_group_name_H-M   'P 1'
#
loop_
_entity.id
_entity.type
_entity.pdbx_description
1 polymer ?
#
loop_
_entity_poly.entity_id
_entity_poly.type
_entity_poly.pdbx_seq_one_letter_code
_entity_poly.pdbx_strand_id
1 'polypeptide(L)'
;MSKMLDNRILPFLTVLFIILVSTISFYNYTLIEKTFATTSKTITPISISSIEKTRFPLTREVFVKNEYPVLSPGPEWIDAAATYNPAVIYVNDTFYMFYRAQYRFHGTSVIMLAISWDGIHFNKTYKVVLYPTLLEEMNGGCEDPRIVVVNNTYYMTYTAY
;
A
#
# COMPACT_ATOMS: atom_id res chain seq x y z
N MET A 1 31.32 37.21 -23.83
CA MET A 1 32.18 36.26 -24.57
C MET A 1 31.99 34.87 -23.95
N SER A 2 30.94 34.15 -24.37
CA SER A 2 30.63 32.81 -23.89
C SER A 2 31.47 31.81 -24.68
N LYS A 3 32.37 31.07 -24.02
CA LYS A 3 33.09 29.97 -24.66
C LYS A 3 32.08 28.87 -24.94
N MET A 4 31.70 28.69 -26.22
CA MET A 4 31.01 27.48 -26.67
C MET A 4 31.87 26.28 -26.25
N LEU A 5 31.34 25.41 -25.38
CA LEU A 5 31.95 24.11 -25.16
C LEU A 5 31.99 23.37 -26.50
N ASP A 6 33.16 22.89 -26.90
CA ASP A 6 33.32 22.11 -28.12
C ASP A 6 32.49 20.82 -28.00
N ASN A 7 31.47 20.67 -28.85
CA ASN A 7 30.59 19.48 -28.88
C ASN A 7 31.36 18.17 -29.12
N ARG A 8 32.64 18.24 -29.49
CA ARG A 8 33.55 17.09 -29.53
C ARG A 8 33.95 16.55 -28.16
N ILE A 9 33.77 17.30 -27.08
CA ILE A 9 34.14 16.91 -25.70
C ILE A 9 33.00 16.16 -25.01
N LEU A 10 31.74 16.42 -25.38
CA LEU A 10 30.55 15.80 -24.80
C LEU A 10 30.57 14.26 -24.82
N PRO A 11 30.92 13.56 -25.93
CA PRO A 11 30.97 12.09 -25.91
C PRO A 11 32.05 11.54 -24.96
N PHE A 12 33.17 12.25 -24.77
CA PHE A 12 34.20 11.83 -23.83
C PHE A 12 33.75 11.99 -22.37
N LEU A 13 33.00 13.05 -22.05
CA LEU A 13 32.41 13.24 -20.72
C LEU A 13 31.34 12.18 -20.42
N THR A 14 30.53 11.79 -21.41
CA THR A 14 29.52 10.73 -21.26
C THR A 14 30.16 9.37 -21.02
N VAL A 15 31.22 9.02 -21.76
CA VAL A 15 31.97 7.77 -21.54
C VAL A 15 32.63 7.76 -20.17
N LEU A 16 33.24 8.87 -19.74
CA LEU A 16 33.85 8.98 -18.42
C LEU A 16 32.81 8.83 -17.29
N PHE A 17 31.61 9.39 -17.47
CA PHE A 17 30.49 9.24 -16.53
C PHE A 17 29.99 7.80 -16.45
N ILE A 18 29.86 7.09 -17.58
CA ILE A 18 29.47 5.67 -17.59
C ILE A 18 30.53 4.79 -16.91
N ILE A 19 31.82 5.06 -17.15
CA ILE A 19 32.93 4.36 -16.48
C ILE A 19 32.90 4.64 -14.96
N LEU A 20 32.63 5.88 -14.55
CA LEU A 20 32.52 6.23 -13.14
C LEU A 20 31.34 5.53 -12.45
N VAL A 21 30.14 5.50 -13.07
CA VAL A 21 28.96 4.83 -12.51
C VAL A 21 29.14 3.32 -12.44
N SER A 22 29.76 2.71 -13.46
CA SER A 22 30.03 1.27 -13.49
C SER A 22 31.11 0.86 -12.48
N THR A 23 32.17 1.65 -12.30
CA THR A 23 33.20 1.41 -11.28
C THR A 23 32.66 1.57 -9.85
N ILE A 24 31.81 2.56 -9.58
CA ILE A 24 31.13 2.71 -8.28
C ILE A 24 30.21 1.52 -8.01
N SER A 25 29.43 1.09 -9.01
CA SER A 25 28.53 -0.07 -8.87
C SER A 25 29.30 -1.36 -8.60
N PHE A 26 30.41 -1.58 -9.30
CA PHE A 26 31.30 -2.73 -9.11
C PHE A 26 31.99 -2.70 -7.73
N TYR A 27 32.42 -1.53 -7.27
CA TYR A 27 33.01 -1.36 -5.95
C TYR A 27 31.99 -1.64 -4.83
N ASN A 28 30.76 -1.14 -4.97
CA ASN A 28 29.68 -1.43 -4.02
C ASN A 28 29.33 -2.93 -4.00
N TYR A 29 29.26 -3.57 -5.18
CA TYR A 29 29.01 -5.01 -5.27
C TYR A 29 30.10 -5.83 -4.57
N THR A 30 31.38 -5.51 -4.81
CA THR A 30 32.50 -6.22 -4.19
C THR A 30 32.61 -5.97 -2.67
N LEU A 31 32.23 -4.78 -2.19
CA LEU A 31 32.09 -4.51 -0.75
C LEU A 31 30.98 -5.35 -0.12
N ILE A 32 29.83 -5.46 -0.78
CA ILE A 32 28.71 -6.31 -0.34
C ILE A 32 29.19 -7.76 -0.22
N GLU A 33 29.79 -8.33 -1.27
CA GLU A 33 30.30 -9.71 -1.22
C GLU A 33 31.34 -9.94 -0.13
N LYS A 34 32.28 -9.00 0.08
CA LYS A 34 33.26 -9.10 1.18
C LYS A 34 32.60 -9.04 2.56
N THR A 35 31.58 -8.21 2.72
CA THR A 35 30.82 -8.11 3.99
C THR A 35 30.06 -9.41 4.28
N PHE A 36 29.48 -10.03 3.24
CA PHE A 36 28.85 -11.36 3.34
C PHE A 36 29.87 -12.48 3.59
N ALA A 37 31.03 -12.45 2.94
CA ALA A 37 32.07 -13.46 3.08
C ALA A 37 32.74 -13.47 4.46
N THR A 38 32.79 -12.31 5.14
CA THR A 38 33.40 -12.18 6.48
C THR A 38 32.42 -12.57 7.61
N THR A 39 31.13 -12.74 7.30
CA THR A 39 30.08 -13.02 8.29
C THR A 39 29.52 -14.44 8.16
N SER A 40 30.36 -15.43 7.83
CA SER A 40 29.98 -16.85 7.91
C SER A 40 30.35 -17.45 9.28
N LYS A 41 29.76 -16.89 10.35
CA LYS A 41 29.56 -17.71 11.55
C LYS A 41 28.58 -18.82 11.16
N THR A 42 28.88 -20.07 11.48
CA THR A 42 28.03 -21.23 11.20
C THR A 42 26.64 -20.97 11.78
N ILE A 43 25.72 -20.48 10.94
CA ILE A 43 24.33 -20.30 11.30
C ILE A 43 23.75 -21.72 11.20
N THR A 44 23.49 -22.35 12.34
CA THR A 44 22.56 -23.48 12.40
C THR A 44 21.34 -23.11 11.54
N PRO A 45 20.87 -23.95 10.61
CA PRO A 45 19.70 -23.63 9.81
C PRO A 45 18.57 -23.32 10.78
N ILE A 46 18.22 -22.05 10.90
CA ILE A 46 17.05 -21.59 11.63
C ILE A 46 15.91 -22.32 10.93
N SER A 47 15.19 -23.18 11.65
CA SER A 47 14.03 -23.81 11.06
C SER A 47 13.09 -22.69 10.64
N ILE A 48 12.81 -22.59 9.34
CA ILE A 48 11.98 -21.54 8.74
C ILE A 48 10.55 -21.55 9.32
N SER A 49 10.22 -22.53 10.17
CA SER A 49 9.04 -22.52 11.05
C SER A 49 8.99 -21.37 12.06
N SER A 50 10.06 -20.60 12.27
CA SER A 50 10.09 -19.44 13.17
C SER A 50 10.02 -18.08 12.47
N ILE A 51 9.87 -18.04 11.13
CA ILE A 51 9.26 -16.84 10.54
C ILE A 51 7.79 -16.95 10.96
N GLU A 52 7.49 -16.43 12.15
CA GLU A 52 6.12 -16.11 12.51
C GLU A 52 5.57 -15.35 11.30
N LYS A 53 4.72 -16.02 10.52
CA LYS A 53 3.70 -15.32 9.74
C LYS A 53 3.18 -14.30 10.73
N THR A 54 3.44 -13.03 10.49
CA THR A 54 2.95 -11.89 11.25
C THR A 54 1.43 -11.89 11.12
N ARG A 55 0.81 -12.90 11.74
CA ARG A 55 -0.59 -12.97 12.02
C ARG A 55 -0.77 -11.78 12.92
N PHE A 56 -1.39 -10.76 12.35
CA PHE A 56 -1.88 -9.65 13.12
C PHE A 56 -2.48 -10.23 14.42
N PRO A 57 -2.01 -9.80 15.59
CA PRO A 57 -2.50 -10.36 16.82
C PRO A 57 -3.92 -9.82 17.01
N LEU A 58 -4.92 -10.52 16.45
CA LEU A 58 -6.24 -10.60 17.08
C LEU A 58 -6.12 -11.41 18.39
N THR A 59 -5.08 -11.13 19.20
CA THR A 59 -4.81 -11.75 20.50
C THR A 59 -5.53 -11.02 21.61
N ARG A 60 -6.21 -9.91 21.33
CA ARG A 60 -7.11 -9.29 22.31
C ARG A 60 -8.42 -10.06 22.32
N GLU A 61 -8.64 -10.81 23.39
CA GLU A 61 -9.94 -11.40 23.74
C GLU A 61 -11.01 -10.34 24.02
N VAL A 62 -10.60 -9.06 24.18
CA VAL A 62 -11.46 -7.94 24.56
C VAL A 62 -11.45 -6.85 23.48
N PHE A 63 -12.65 -6.53 22.98
CA PHE A 63 -12.87 -5.37 22.12
C PHE A 63 -13.08 -4.12 22.98
N VAL A 64 -12.21 -3.11 22.79
CA VAL A 64 -12.33 -1.80 23.44
C VAL A 64 -12.84 -0.80 22.41
N LYS A 65 -13.92 -0.10 22.73
CA LYS A 65 -14.49 0.94 21.88
C LYS A 65 -13.60 2.19 21.90
N ASN A 66 -13.27 2.73 20.73
CA ASN A 66 -12.58 4.01 20.63
C ASN A 66 -13.51 5.18 20.98
N GLU A 67 -12.96 6.26 21.53
CA GLU A 67 -13.74 7.47 21.89
C GLU A 67 -14.30 8.16 20.63
N TYR A 68 -13.50 8.21 19.57
CA TYR A 68 -13.85 8.84 18.29
C TYR A 68 -13.90 7.83 17.14
N PRO A 69 -14.66 8.11 16.07
CA PRO A 69 -14.61 7.32 14.84
C PRO A 69 -13.18 7.28 14.27
N VAL A 70 -12.73 6.10 13.83
CA VAL A 70 -11.41 5.93 13.18
C VAL A 70 -11.35 6.51 11.77
N LEU A 71 -12.52 6.79 11.17
CA LEU A 71 -12.68 7.47 9.89
C LEU A 71 -13.97 8.29 9.94
N SER A 72 -13.92 9.53 9.48
CA SER A 72 -15.08 10.44 9.38
C SER A 72 -15.22 10.95 7.94
N PRO A 73 -16.41 11.41 7.50
CA PRO A 73 -16.61 12.04 6.19
C PRO A 73 -15.64 13.20 5.92
N GLY A 74 -15.26 13.39 4.66
CA GLY A 74 -14.45 14.53 4.23
C GLY A 74 -15.29 15.79 4.07
N PRO A 75 -14.69 16.99 4.03
CA PRO A 75 -15.45 18.23 3.79
C PRO A 75 -16.00 18.30 2.37
N GLU A 76 -15.20 17.86 1.38
CA GLU A 76 -15.53 17.94 -0.04
C GLU A 76 -14.87 16.76 -0.77
N TRP A 77 -15.65 15.71 -1.10
CA TRP A 77 -15.31 14.65 -2.06
C TRP A 77 -16.46 13.63 -2.16
N ILE A 78 -16.24 12.51 -2.86
CA ILE A 78 -17.18 11.38 -2.99
C ILE A 78 -17.59 10.78 -1.64
N ASP A 79 -16.89 11.05 -0.55
CA ASP A 79 -17.20 10.54 0.80
C ASP A 79 -17.73 11.62 1.76
N ALA A 80 -18.17 12.77 1.22
CA ALA A 80 -18.54 13.94 2.02
C ALA A 80 -19.79 13.74 2.90
N ALA A 81 -20.73 12.89 2.50
CA ALA A 81 -21.90 12.61 3.32
C ALA A 81 -21.66 11.46 4.30
N ALA A 82 -20.94 10.41 3.89
CA ALA A 82 -20.77 9.22 4.71
C ALA A 82 -19.52 8.40 4.37
N THR A 83 -18.89 7.86 5.42
CA THR A 83 -17.80 6.87 5.38
C THR A 83 -18.14 5.74 6.35
N TYR A 84 -18.42 4.54 5.85
CA TYR A 84 -18.98 3.47 6.69
C TYR A 84 -18.80 2.07 6.11
N ASN A 85 -19.26 1.06 6.84
CA ASN A 85 -19.27 -0.35 6.48
C ASN A 85 -17.97 -0.89 5.84
N PRO A 86 -16.79 -0.69 6.46
CA PRO A 86 -15.53 -1.04 5.82
C PRO A 86 -15.23 -2.55 5.81
N ALA A 87 -14.42 -2.98 4.84
CA ALA A 87 -13.53 -4.13 4.97
C ALA A 87 -12.12 -3.66 5.30
N VAL A 88 -11.42 -4.35 6.19
CA VAL A 88 -10.03 -4.05 6.53
C VAL A 88 -9.19 -5.32 6.41
N ILE A 89 -8.06 -5.22 5.72
CA ILE A 89 -7.03 -6.27 5.65
C ILE A 89 -5.70 -5.72 6.14
N TYR A 90 -4.86 -6.60 6.69
CA TYR A 90 -3.49 -6.28 7.09
C TYR A 90 -2.50 -7.00 6.18
N VAL A 91 -1.64 -6.24 5.50
CA VAL A 91 -0.65 -6.75 4.55
C VAL A 91 0.62 -5.93 4.70
N ASN A 92 1.76 -6.60 4.89
CA ASN A 92 3.09 -5.97 4.96
C ASN A 92 3.13 -4.74 5.89
N ASP A 93 2.69 -4.93 7.13
CA ASP A 93 2.68 -3.88 8.16
C ASP A 93 1.80 -2.66 7.88
N THR A 94 0.84 -2.82 6.97
CA THR A 94 -0.13 -1.79 6.61
C THR A 94 -1.55 -2.35 6.66
N PHE A 95 -2.44 -1.62 7.31
CA PHE A 95 -3.88 -1.80 7.21
C PHE A 95 -4.41 -1.10 5.98
N TYR A 96 -5.15 -1.84 5.16
CA TYR A 96 -5.89 -1.30 4.02
C TYR A 96 -7.37 -1.38 4.35
N MET A 97 -8.01 -0.21 4.48
CA MET A 97 -9.44 -0.08 4.70
C MET A 97 -10.13 0.28 3.39
N PHE A 98 -11.01 -0.61 2.96
CA PHE A 98 -11.92 -0.42 1.83
C PHE A 98 -13.27 -0.04 2.41
N TYR A 99 -13.64 1.24 2.33
CA TYR A 99 -14.84 1.77 2.98
C TYR A 99 -15.88 2.19 1.94
N ARG A 100 -17.15 2.03 2.31
CA ARG A 100 -18.28 2.58 1.56
C ARG A 100 -18.29 4.10 1.75
N ALA A 101 -18.33 4.81 0.63
CA ALA A 101 -18.38 6.27 0.56
C ALA A 101 -19.61 6.74 -0.19
N GLN A 102 -20.18 7.86 0.25
CA GLN A 102 -21.28 8.55 -0.44
C GLN A 102 -21.09 10.07 -0.39
N TYR A 103 -21.35 10.73 -1.52
CA TYR A 103 -21.31 12.19 -1.61
C TYR A 103 -22.56 12.82 -1.00
N ARG A 104 -23.70 12.12 -1.10
CA ARG A 104 -25.00 12.49 -0.54
C ARG A 104 -25.62 11.26 0.12
N PHE A 105 -26.32 11.45 1.23
CA PHE A 105 -27.10 10.36 1.82
C PHE A 105 -28.11 9.82 0.80
N HIS A 106 -28.24 8.50 0.76
CA HIS A 106 -29.02 7.78 -0.26
C HIS A 106 -28.57 8.02 -1.72
N GLY A 107 -27.35 8.52 -1.92
CA GLY A 107 -26.72 8.63 -3.22
C GLY A 107 -25.92 7.37 -3.58
N THR A 108 -25.23 7.44 -4.71
CA THR A 108 -24.38 6.36 -5.21
C THR A 108 -23.26 6.02 -4.23
N SER A 109 -23.27 4.76 -3.78
CA SER A 109 -22.21 4.17 -2.97
C SER A 109 -21.03 3.77 -3.85
N VAL A 110 -19.82 4.09 -3.40
CA VAL A 110 -18.56 3.64 -4.01
C VAL A 110 -17.65 3.06 -2.95
N ILE A 111 -16.67 2.25 -3.35
CA ILE A 111 -15.64 1.75 -2.43
C ILE A 111 -14.38 2.58 -2.59
N MET A 112 -13.95 3.22 -1.51
CA MET A 112 -12.73 4.01 -1.44
C MET A 112 -11.68 3.37 -0.53
N LEU A 113 -10.43 3.82 -0.68
CA LEU A 113 -9.29 3.29 0.08
C LEU A 113 -8.74 4.28 1.10
N ALA A 114 -8.53 3.81 2.32
CA ALA A 114 -7.71 4.45 3.36
C ALA A 114 -6.65 3.46 3.87
N ILE A 115 -5.54 3.99 4.38
CA ILE A 115 -4.43 3.18 4.91
C ILE A 115 -4.06 3.61 6.33
N SER A 116 -3.60 2.67 7.14
CA SER A 116 -3.11 2.92 8.50
C SER A 116 -1.95 1.98 8.84
N TRP A 117 -1.08 2.41 9.75
CA TRP A 117 0.02 1.60 10.27
C TRP A 117 -0.31 1.01 11.65
N ASP A 118 -1.28 1.58 12.36
CA ASP A 118 -1.65 1.20 13.73
C ASP A 118 -3.09 0.68 13.86
N GLY A 119 -3.88 0.78 12.79
CA GLY A 119 -5.26 0.31 12.74
C GLY A 119 -6.27 1.24 13.43
N ILE A 120 -5.83 2.44 13.83
CA ILE A 120 -6.66 3.44 14.53
C ILE A 120 -6.66 4.77 13.75
N HIS A 121 -5.49 5.23 13.30
CA HIS A 121 -5.34 6.48 12.56
C HIS A 121 -5.24 6.19 11.07
N PHE A 122 -6.35 6.39 10.35
CA PHE A 122 -6.43 6.13 8.90
C PHE A 122 -6.23 7.40 8.06
N ASN A 123 -5.38 7.29 7.05
CA ASN A 123 -5.18 8.30 6.01
C ASN A 123 -5.96 7.90 4.75
N LYS A 124 -6.89 8.75 4.31
CA LYS A 124 -7.62 8.55 3.05
C LYS A 124 -6.67 8.74 1.86
N THR A 125 -6.71 7.82 0.91
CA THR A 125 -5.88 7.89 -0.31
C THR A 125 -6.54 8.62 -1.46
N TYR A 126 -7.82 8.99 -1.32
CA TYR A 126 -8.70 9.51 -2.38
C TYR A 126 -8.84 8.61 -3.61
N LYS A 127 -8.35 7.37 -3.54
CA LYS A 127 -8.52 6.37 -4.58
C LYS A 127 -9.90 5.72 -4.51
N VAL A 128 -10.61 5.73 -5.63
CA VAL A 128 -11.79 4.90 -5.85
C VAL A 128 -11.33 3.50 -6.26
N VAL A 129 -11.70 2.49 -5.50
CA VAL A 129 -11.35 1.08 -5.73
C VAL A 129 -12.42 0.41 -6.58
N LEU A 130 -13.70 0.68 -6.27
CA LEU A 130 -14.83 0.13 -6.99
C LEU A 130 -15.87 1.23 -7.17
N TYR A 131 -16.34 1.37 -8.40
CA TYR A 131 -17.36 2.32 -8.82
C TYR A 131 -18.40 1.57 -9.67
N PRO A 132 -19.68 1.99 -9.67
CA PRO A 132 -20.71 1.33 -10.45
C PRO A 132 -20.43 1.35 -11.95
N THR A 133 -20.41 0.16 -12.55
CA THR A 133 -20.21 -0.09 -13.98
C THR A 133 -21.18 -1.13 -14.55
N LEU A 134 -21.88 -1.86 -13.70
CA LEU A 134 -22.84 -2.92 -14.06
C LEU A 134 -24.28 -2.47 -13.84
N LEU A 135 -25.22 -3.12 -14.52
CA LEU A 135 -26.65 -2.78 -14.44
C LEU A 135 -27.20 -2.97 -13.02
N GLU A 136 -26.73 -4.00 -12.33
CA GLU A 136 -27.13 -4.37 -10.96
C GLU A 136 -26.64 -3.37 -9.91
N GLU A 137 -25.69 -2.50 -10.27
CA GLU A 137 -25.13 -1.45 -9.39
C GLU A 137 -25.76 -0.09 -9.66
N MET A 138 -26.69 0.00 -10.62
CA MET A 138 -27.30 1.26 -11.00
C MET A 138 -28.32 1.69 -9.95
N ASN A 139 -28.26 2.97 -9.59
CA ASN A 139 -29.08 3.68 -8.60
C ASN A 139 -28.59 3.60 -7.16
N GLY A 140 -28.09 2.45 -6.68
CA GLY A 140 -27.56 2.30 -5.33
C GLY A 140 -26.04 2.33 -5.26
N GLY A 141 -25.38 1.58 -6.14
CA GLY A 141 -23.93 1.54 -6.31
C GLY A 141 -23.29 0.26 -5.75
N CYS A 142 -22.01 0.39 -5.35
CA CYS A 142 -21.23 -0.71 -4.80
C CYS A 142 -21.11 -0.53 -3.27
N GLU A 143 -21.65 -1.46 -2.50
CA GLU A 143 -21.80 -1.30 -1.05
C GLU A 143 -21.11 -2.40 -0.25
N ASP A 144 -20.81 -2.08 1.01
CA ASP A 144 -20.52 -3.06 2.05
C ASP A 144 -19.46 -4.12 1.67
N PRO A 145 -18.24 -3.67 1.29
CA PRO A 145 -17.18 -4.55 0.81
C PRO A 145 -16.70 -5.47 1.94
N ARG A 146 -16.53 -6.76 1.66
CA ARG A 146 -16.00 -7.82 2.56
C ARG A 146 -14.86 -8.50 1.84
N ILE A 147 -13.73 -8.70 2.50
CA ILE A 147 -12.54 -9.28 1.88
C ILE A 147 -12.13 -10.56 2.59
N VAL A 148 -11.88 -11.61 1.81
CA VAL A 148 -11.27 -12.86 2.27
C VAL A 148 -10.02 -13.15 1.45
N VAL A 149 -9.02 -13.74 2.09
CA VAL A 149 -7.76 -14.12 1.45
C VAL A 149 -7.69 -15.64 1.33
N VAL A 150 -7.57 -16.14 0.10
CA VAL A 150 -7.45 -17.56 -0.21
C VAL A 150 -6.30 -17.76 -1.18
N ASN A 151 -5.31 -18.59 -0.83
CA ASN A 151 -4.16 -18.90 -1.68
C ASN A 151 -3.46 -17.66 -2.27
N ASN A 152 -3.15 -16.67 -1.42
CA ASN A 152 -2.53 -15.39 -1.81
C ASN A 152 -3.38 -14.49 -2.73
N THR A 153 -4.63 -14.86 -3.00
CA THR A 153 -5.59 -14.03 -3.74
C THR A 153 -6.56 -13.36 -2.77
N TYR A 154 -6.80 -12.06 -2.99
CA TYR A 154 -7.76 -11.27 -2.24
C TYR A 154 -9.08 -11.24 -3.00
N TYR A 155 -10.14 -11.78 -2.40
CA TYR A 155 -11.48 -11.75 -2.96
C TYR A 155 -12.32 -10.74 -2.21
N MET A 156 -12.84 -9.74 -2.93
CA MET A 156 -13.82 -8.78 -2.39
C MET A 156 -15.22 -9.21 -2.83
N THR A 157 -16.10 -9.42 -1.87
CA THR A 157 -17.55 -9.45 -2.10
C THR A 157 -18.15 -8.10 -1.72
N TYR A 158 -19.22 -7.71 -2.39
CA TYR A 158 -19.91 -6.43 -2.18
C TYR A 158 -21.38 -6.58 -2.58
N THR A 159 -22.22 -5.67 -2.12
CA THR A 159 -23.61 -5.56 -2.55
C THR A 159 -23.69 -4.64 -3.77
N ALA A 160 -24.26 -5.14 -4.87
CA ALA A 160 -24.72 -4.32 -5.99
C ALA A 160 -26.17 -3.92 -5.73
N TYR A 161 -26.46 -2.62 -5.73
CA TYR A 161 -27.77 -2.05 -5.39
C TYR A 161 -28.19 -0.95 -6.36
#